data_AF-R5XWC4-F1
#
_entry.id   AF-R5XWC4-F1
#
_cell.length_a   1.000
_cell.length_b   1.000
_cell.length_c   1.000
_cell.angle_alpha   90.00
_cell.angle_beta   90.00
_cell.angle_gamma   90.00
#
_symmetry.space_group_name_H-M   'P 1'
#
loop_
_entity.id
_entity.type
_entity.pdbx_description
1 polymer ?
#
loop_
_entity_poly.entity_id
_entity_poly.type
_entity_poly.pdbx_seq_one_letter_code
_entity_poly.pdbx_strand_id
1 'polypeptide(L)'
;MEKENILFELIENIKDDKFIKIVFSDEQGGDFNKIIIKPLFLKSEKNIQIESFKENKAFHKNIELNNIQEIEAILKEYIENFKQILLQIENLDISFIKKKETFVKRENKNNLIKNSNEHNKKKQYILNEGDKIDFLIELGLMSVEGKILKSSYNKFKQINRYLEFIDDTIEELKTKKLIDKHVNILDFGCGKSYLTFALYYYLKNYRKNLSFSIVGLDLKKDVIVFCNKLAQKLIIII
;
A
#
# COMPACT_ATOMS: atom_id res chain seq x y z
N MET A 1 -11.06 -31.89 16.88
CA MET A 1 -9.68 -31.48 17.17
C MET A 1 -9.67 -30.69 18.47
N GLU A 2 -8.70 -30.99 19.34
CA GLU A 2 -8.52 -30.32 20.63
C GLU A 2 -7.87 -28.95 20.44
N LYS A 3 -8.07 -28.06 21.42
CA LYS A 3 -7.55 -26.67 21.39
C LYS A 3 -6.02 -26.62 21.31
N GLU A 4 -5.35 -27.56 21.97
CA GLU A 4 -3.87 -27.66 21.97
C GLU A 4 -3.32 -27.95 20.57
N ASN A 5 -3.98 -28.82 19.79
CA ASN A 5 -3.59 -29.11 18.41
C ASN A 5 -3.76 -27.88 17.51
N ILE A 6 -4.80 -27.06 17.73
CA ILE A 6 -4.98 -25.80 17.00
C ILE A 6 -3.86 -24.84 17.34
N LEU A 7 -3.58 -24.66 18.62
CA LEU A 7 -2.52 -23.79 19.10
C LEU A 7 -1.17 -24.15 18.47
N PHE A 8 -0.81 -25.44 18.48
CA PHE A 8 0.40 -25.96 17.86
C PHE A 8 0.45 -25.62 16.36
N GLU A 9 -0.63 -25.88 15.62
CA GLU A 9 -0.67 -25.60 14.18
C GLU A 9 -0.57 -24.09 13.85
N LEU A 10 -1.17 -23.22 14.68
CA LEU A 10 -1.01 -21.77 14.51
C LEU A 10 0.43 -21.31 14.80
N ILE A 11 1.05 -21.81 15.87
CA ILE A 11 2.41 -21.41 16.27
C ILE A 11 3.45 -21.87 15.24
N GLU A 12 3.35 -23.11 14.76
CA GLU A 12 4.24 -23.63 13.71
C GLU A 12 4.18 -22.74 12.46
N ASN A 13 2.97 -22.39 12.00
CA ASN A 13 2.81 -21.52 10.84
C ASN A 13 3.30 -20.08 11.06
N ILE A 14 3.28 -19.59 12.31
CA ILE A 14 3.86 -18.29 12.71
C ILE A 14 5.39 -18.36 12.72
N LYS A 15 5.98 -19.38 13.35
CA LYS A 15 7.44 -19.59 13.46
C LYS A 15 8.09 -19.79 12.11
N ASP A 16 7.48 -20.63 11.27
CA ASP A 16 7.96 -20.93 9.92
C ASP A 16 7.74 -19.79 8.94
N ASP A 17 7.11 -18.69 9.38
CA ASP A 17 6.73 -17.58 8.51
C ASP A 17 5.97 -18.10 7.28
N LYS A 18 4.99 -18.97 7.48
CA LYS A 18 4.13 -19.55 6.43
C LYS A 18 2.77 -18.87 6.34
N PHE A 19 2.29 -18.31 7.45
CA PHE A 19 0.97 -17.67 7.47
C PHE A 19 0.94 -16.32 6.73
N ILE A 20 -0.16 -16.08 6.02
CA ILE A 20 -0.52 -14.79 5.43
C ILE A 20 -1.36 -13.99 6.44
N LYS A 21 -2.32 -14.67 7.08
CA LYS A 21 -3.25 -14.07 8.03
C LYS A 21 -3.90 -15.14 8.90
N ILE A 22 -4.17 -14.82 10.17
CA ILE A 22 -5.03 -15.61 11.05
C ILE A 22 -6.24 -14.74 11.40
N VAL A 23 -7.44 -15.31 11.40
CA VAL A 23 -8.69 -14.62 11.76
C VAL A 23 -9.40 -15.40 12.83
N PHE A 24 -9.71 -14.73 13.93
CA PHE A 24 -10.63 -15.22 14.95
C PHE A 24 -11.96 -14.46 14.81
N SER A 25 -13.07 -15.19 14.79
CA SER A 25 -14.42 -14.67 14.58
C SER A 25 -15.47 -15.54 15.26
N ASP A 26 -16.72 -15.05 15.33
CA ASP A 26 -17.83 -15.72 16.03
C ASP A 26 -17.50 -15.84 17.53
N GLU A 27 -17.50 -14.69 18.22
CA GLU A 27 -17.12 -14.55 19.63
C GLU A 27 -18.06 -15.34 20.56
N GLN A 28 -17.51 -15.83 21.68
CA GLN A 28 -18.27 -16.61 22.67
C GLN A 28 -18.00 -16.24 24.13
N GLY A 29 -17.21 -15.20 24.38
CA GLY A 29 -16.86 -14.79 25.75
C GLY A 29 -15.76 -13.74 25.89
N GLY A 30 -15.51 -12.92 24.86
CA GLY A 30 -14.44 -11.92 24.86
C GLY A 30 -14.93 -10.49 24.62
N ASP A 31 -14.00 -9.55 24.70
CA ASP A 31 -14.26 -8.11 24.49
C ASP A 31 -14.33 -7.67 23.02
N PHE A 32 -13.85 -8.50 22.09
CA PHE A 32 -13.68 -8.18 20.68
C PHE A 32 -14.50 -9.10 19.78
N ASN A 33 -15.23 -8.53 18.82
CA ASN A 33 -16.05 -9.27 17.87
C ASN A 33 -15.21 -10.03 16.83
N LYS A 34 -13.98 -9.57 16.58
CA LYS A 34 -13.06 -10.14 15.59
C LYS A 34 -11.62 -9.79 15.91
N ILE A 35 -10.72 -10.72 15.63
CA ILE A 35 -9.27 -10.49 15.69
C ILE A 35 -8.64 -10.93 14.38
N ILE A 36 -7.71 -10.12 13.87
CA ILE A 36 -6.91 -10.41 12.68
C ILE A 36 -5.44 -10.32 13.07
N ILE A 37 -4.67 -11.37 12.78
CA ILE A 37 -3.22 -11.40 12.98
C ILE A 37 -2.54 -11.47 11.62
N LYS A 38 -1.55 -10.61 11.39
CA LYS A 38 -0.75 -10.57 10.15
C LYS A 38 0.74 -10.45 10.48
N PRO A 39 1.65 -10.98 9.64
CA PRO A 39 3.06 -10.68 9.77
C PRO A 39 3.34 -9.20 9.50
N LEU A 40 4.24 -8.61 10.26
CA LEU A 40 4.68 -7.21 10.14
C LEU A 40 6.20 -7.15 10.33
N PHE A 41 6.92 -6.35 9.54
CA PHE A 41 8.32 -6.08 9.84
C PHE A 41 8.46 -4.63 10.28
N LEU A 42 9.08 -4.42 11.44
CA LEU A 42 9.35 -3.10 11.99
C LEU A 42 10.84 -2.99 12.26
N LYS A 43 11.49 -1.92 11.77
CA LYS A 43 12.90 -1.59 12.07
C LYS A 43 13.88 -2.77 11.91
N SER A 44 13.66 -3.63 10.90
CA SER A 44 14.44 -4.85 10.61
C SER A 44 14.15 -6.07 11.50
N GLU A 45 13.13 -6.02 12.36
CA GLU A 45 12.70 -7.14 13.20
C GLU A 45 11.34 -7.68 12.75
N LYS A 46 11.22 -9.02 12.72
CA LYS A 46 9.96 -9.70 12.44
C LYS A 46 9.02 -9.54 13.63
N ASN A 47 7.82 -9.09 13.35
CA ASN A 47 6.74 -8.89 14.30
C ASN A 47 5.47 -9.55 13.77
N ILE A 48 4.50 -9.73 14.65
CA ILE A 48 3.10 -9.91 14.28
C ILE A 48 2.33 -8.65 14.65
N GLN A 49 1.38 -8.27 13.80
CA GLN A 49 0.39 -7.24 14.10
C GLN A 49 -0.94 -7.91 14.40
N ILE A 50 -1.54 -7.53 15.52
CA ILE A 50 -2.86 -7.93 15.97
C ILE A 50 -3.80 -6.74 15.81
N GLU A 51 -4.84 -6.90 15.01
CA GLU A 51 -5.95 -5.97 14.83
C GLU A 51 -7.19 -6.53 15.52
N SER A 52 -7.62 -5.90 16.61
CA SER A 52 -8.80 -6.32 17.39
C SER A 52 -9.96 -5.34 17.16
N PHE A 53 -11.16 -5.85 16.91
CA PHE A 53 -12.32 -5.04 16.52
C PHE A 53 -13.42 -5.08 17.59
N LYS A 54 -13.88 -3.91 18.04
CA LYS A 54 -15.01 -3.75 19.00
C LYS A 54 -15.82 -2.52 18.63
N GLU A 55 -17.14 -2.64 18.50
CA GLU A 55 -18.07 -1.51 18.32
C GLU A 55 -17.61 -0.47 17.26
N ASN A 56 -17.24 -0.95 16.07
CA ASN A 56 -16.70 -0.14 14.95
C ASN A 56 -15.33 0.52 15.17
N LYS A 57 -14.61 0.19 16.26
CA LYS A 57 -13.22 0.61 16.50
C LYS A 57 -12.25 -0.54 16.25
N ALA A 58 -11.08 -0.21 15.71
CA ALA A 58 -9.96 -1.12 15.52
C ALA A 58 -8.81 -0.74 16.47
N PHE A 59 -8.28 -1.73 17.18
CA PHE A 59 -7.15 -1.60 18.09
C PHE A 59 -5.97 -2.38 17.51
N HIS A 60 -4.76 -1.82 17.62
CA HIS A 60 -3.55 -2.40 17.03
C HIS A 60 -2.53 -2.69 18.12
N LYS A 61 -2.01 -3.92 18.14
CA LYS A 61 -0.88 -4.33 18.99
C LYS A 61 0.17 -5.04 18.13
N ASN A 62 1.44 -4.70 18.30
CA ASN A 62 2.56 -5.39 17.64
C ASN A 62 3.34 -6.20 18.67
N ILE A 63 3.79 -7.39 18.30
CA ILE A 63 4.56 -8.28 19.16
C ILE A 63 5.74 -8.81 18.34
N GLU A 64 6.93 -8.77 18.92
CA GLU A 64 8.13 -9.33 18.29
C GLU A 64 8.01 -10.85 18.16
N LEU A 65 8.43 -11.40 17.01
CA LEU A 65 8.30 -12.82 16.72
C LEU A 65 9.18 -13.70 17.62
N ASN A 66 10.23 -13.12 18.23
CA ASN A 66 11.08 -13.77 19.23
C ASN A 66 10.34 -14.03 20.56
N ASN A 67 9.25 -13.29 20.84
CA ASN A 67 8.49 -13.39 22.08
C ASN A 67 7.37 -14.44 21.95
N ILE A 68 7.78 -15.69 21.71
CA ILE A 68 6.87 -16.81 21.48
C ILE A 68 5.95 -17.05 22.69
N GLN A 69 6.43 -16.83 23.91
CA GLN A 69 5.63 -17.01 25.12
C GLN A 69 4.42 -16.07 25.17
N GLU A 70 4.60 -14.80 24.79
CA GLU A 70 3.50 -13.84 24.70
C GLU A 70 2.52 -14.23 23.59
N ILE A 71 3.03 -14.64 22.43
CA ILE A 71 2.21 -15.11 21.29
C ILE A 71 1.36 -16.32 21.70
N GLU A 72 1.97 -17.29 22.38
CA GLU A 72 1.31 -18.49 22.91
C GLU A 72 0.18 -18.17 23.87
N ALA A 73 0.44 -17.28 24.84
CA ALA A 73 -0.56 -16.87 25.83
C ALA A 73 -1.78 -16.22 25.17
N ILE A 74 -1.52 -15.32 24.21
CA ILE A 74 -2.57 -14.60 23.48
C ILE A 74 -3.38 -15.54 22.58
N LEU A 75 -2.73 -16.45 21.85
CA LEU A 75 -3.44 -17.40 21.01
C LEU A 75 -4.32 -18.35 21.83
N LYS A 76 -3.86 -18.78 23.02
CA LYS A 76 -4.69 -19.57 23.95
C LYS A 76 -5.96 -18.83 24.35
N GLU A 77 -5.83 -17.56 24.73
CA GLU A 77 -6.97 -16.70 25.06
C GLU A 77 -7.95 -16.59 23.88
N TYR A 78 -7.44 -16.36 22.66
CA TYR A 78 -8.30 -16.24 21.48
C TYR A 78 -8.96 -17.55 21.06
N ILE A 79 -8.28 -18.69 21.20
CA ILE A 79 -8.89 -20.01 20.94
C ILE A 79 -10.03 -20.29 21.93
N GLU A 80 -9.94 -19.78 23.16
CA GLU A 80 -11.01 -19.91 24.16
C GLU A 80 -12.21 -19.02 23.82
N ASN A 81 -11.96 -17.80 23.34
CA ASN A 81 -12.98 -16.77 23.19
C ASN A 81 -13.70 -16.76 21.83
N PHE A 82 -13.27 -17.56 20.86
CA PHE A 82 -13.85 -17.59 19.52
C PHE A 82 -14.26 -18.99 19.06
N LYS A 83 -15.34 -19.06 18.27
CA LYS A 83 -15.85 -20.32 17.69
C LYS A 83 -15.28 -20.62 16.31
N GLN A 84 -14.76 -19.61 15.61
CA GLN A 84 -14.25 -19.76 14.26
C GLN A 84 -12.85 -19.18 14.13
N ILE A 85 -11.94 -19.98 13.61
CA ILE A 85 -10.55 -19.62 13.34
C ILE A 85 -10.25 -19.93 11.88
N LEU A 86 -9.69 -18.98 11.15
CA LEU A 86 -9.20 -19.16 9.79
C LEU A 86 -7.71 -18.85 9.75
N LEU A 87 -6.90 -19.85 9.42
CA LEU A 87 -5.49 -19.71 9.08
C LEU A 87 -5.39 -19.70 7.55
N GLN A 88 -4.91 -18.60 6.99
CA GLN A 88 -4.63 -18.47 5.57
C GLN A 88 -3.14 -18.61 5.34
N ILE A 89 -2.76 -19.58 4.53
CA ILE A 89 -1.40 -19.77 4.02
C ILE A 89 -1.44 -19.78 2.49
N GLU A 90 -0.27 -19.87 1.86
CA GLU A 90 -0.19 -19.91 0.40
C GLU A 90 -0.92 -21.14 -0.15
N ASN A 91 -1.80 -20.91 -1.13
CA ASN A 91 -2.64 -21.91 -1.81
C ASN A 91 -3.62 -22.70 -0.91
N LEU A 92 -3.72 -22.39 0.39
CA LEU A 92 -4.55 -23.16 1.33
C LEU A 92 -5.16 -22.28 2.44
N ASP A 93 -6.46 -22.40 2.62
CA ASP A 93 -7.20 -21.88 3.77
C ASP A 93 -7.56 -23.04 4.70
N ILE A 94 -7.12 -22.96 5.95
CA ILE A 94 -7.41 -23.92 7.02
C ILE A 94 -8.39 -23.27 8.00
N SER A 95 -9.59 -23.82 8.13
CA SER A 95 -10.61 -23.33 9.04
C SER A 95 -10.87 -24.31 10.18
N PHE A 96 -11.00 -23.77 11.39
CA PHE A 96 -11.39 -24.50 12.59
C PHE A 96 -12.72 -23.93 13.10
N ILE A 97 -13.76 -24.76 13.10
CA ILE A 97 -15.11 -24.35 13.53
C ILE A 97 -15.51 -25.18 14.75
N LYS A 98 -15.84 -24.52 15.85
CA LYS A 98 -16.28 -25.16 17.10
C LYS A 98 -17.64 -25.82 16.90
N LYS A 99 -17.70 -27.12 17.20
CA LYS A 99 -18.92 -27.92 17.31
C LYS A 99 -18.93 -28.61 18.67
N LYS A 100 -19.82 -28.16 19.56
CA LYS A 100 -19.82 -28.57 20.98
C LYS A 100 -18.47 -28.24 21.62
N GLU A 101 -17.80 -29.21 22.22
CA GLU A 101 -16.51 -29.06 22.92
C GLU A 101 -15.29 -29.21 22.01
N THR A 102 -15.47 -29.50 20.71
CA THR A 102 -14.34 -29.77 19.79
C THR A 102 -14.40 -28.90 18.54
N PHE A 103 -13.26 -28.72 17.87
CA PHE A 103 -13.20 -28.03 16.59
C PHE A 103 -13.16 -29.02 15.41
N VAL A 104 -13.86 -28.69 14.34
CA VAL A 104 -13.77 -29.36 13.04
C VAL A 104 -12.81 -28.58 12.15
N LYS A 105 -11.75 -29.25 11.67
CA LYS A 105 -10.81 -28.71 10.68
C LYS A 105 -11.39 -28.90 9.28
N ARG A 106 -11.32 -27.87 8.42
CA ARG A 106 -11.60 -27.96 6.99
C ARG A 106 -10.54 -27.21 6.21
N GLU A 107 -10.14 -27.77 5.08
CA GLU A 107 -9.12 -27.21 4.20
C GLU A 107 -9.74 -26.90 2.84
N ASN A 108 -9.51 -25.70 2.34
CA ASN A 108 -9.95 -25.26 1.02
C ASN A 108 -8.77 -24.68 0.26
N LYS A 109 -8.65 -24.99 -1.03
CA LYS A 109 -7.65 -24.32 -1.87
C LYS A 109 -8.00 -22.85 -2.02
N ASN A 110 -7.00 -21.99 -1.91
CA ASN A 110 -7.10 -20.57 -2.22
C ASN A 110 -6.12 -20.24 -3.36
N ASN A 111 -6.22 -19.03 -3.92
CA ASN A 111 -5.24 -18.51 -4.89
C ASN A 111 -4.35 -17.43 -4.24
N LEU A 112 -4.17 -17.49 -2.92
CA LEU A 112 -3.36 -16.53 -2.20
C LEU A 112 -1.89 -16.89 -2.34
N ILE A 113 -1.08 -15.92 -2.72
CA ILE A 113 0.38 -16.03 -2.77
C ILE A 113 0.93 -15.23 -1.60
N LYS A 114 1.83 -15.83 -0.81
CA LYS A 114 2.50 -15.09 0.26
C LYS A 114 3.53 -14.16 -0.36
N ASN A 115 3.19 -12.88 -0.47
CA ASN A 115 4.16 -11.86 -0.87
C ASN A 115 5.31 -11.84 0.15
N SER A 116 6.54 -12.03 -0.31
CA SER A 116 7.72 -11.82 0.53
C SER A 116 7.68 -10.38 1.04
N ASN A 117 7.59 -10.22 2.37
CA ASN A 117 7.78 -8.95 3.04
C ASN A 117 9.27 -8.59 3.08
N GLU A 118 9.95 -8.66 1.93
CA GLU A 118 11.22 -7.96 1.78
C GLU A 118 10.91 -6.46 1.79
N HIS A 119 11.12 -5.85 2.95
CA HIS A 119 11.01 -4.40 3.17
C HIS A 119 12.11 -3.59 2.45
N ASN A 120 12.64 -4.11 1.34
CA ASN A 120 13.41 -3.35 0.38
C ASN A 120 12.81 -3.41 -1.04
N LYS A 121 11.50 -3.63 -1.16
CA LYS A 121 10.78 -2.91 -2.22
C LYS A 121 10.87 -1.43 -1.87
N LYS A 122 11.92 -0.74 -2.33
CA LYS A 122 11.81 0.67 -2.68
C LYS A 122 10.45 0.76 -3.37
N LYS A 123 9.50 1.49 -2.79
CA LYS A 123 8.23 1.74 -3.45
C LYS A 123 8.61 2.21 -4.86
N GLN A 124 8.29 1.40 -5.87
CA GLN A 124 8.55 1.76 -7.25
C GLN A 124 7.54 2.84 -7.59
N TYR A 125 7.93 4.06 -7.23
CA TYR A 125 7.24 5.25 -7.62
C TYR A 125 7.48 5.45 -9.11
N ILE A 126 6.54 6.12 -9.77
CA ILE A 126 6.74 6.56 -11.15
C ILE A 126 7.96 7.48 -11.23
N LEU A 127 8.09 8.40 -10.27
CA LEU A 127 9.28 9.22 -10.05
C LEU A 127 10.10 8.61 -8.91
N ASN A 128 11.32 8.13 -9.18
CA ASN A 128 12.15 7.49 -8.16
C ASN A 128 13.17 8.45 -7.56
N GLU A 129 13.49 8.22 -6.29
CA GLU A 129 14.60 8.90 -5.62
C GLU A 129 15.94 8.32 -6.10
N GLY A 130 16.87 9.21 -6.45
CA GLY A 130 18.13 8.86 -7.12
C GLY A 130 18.14 9.19 -8.62
N ASP A 131 16.98 9.29 -9.26
CA ASP A 131 16.87 9.84 -10.62
C ASP A 131 17.01 11.36 -10.56
N LYS A 132 17.75 11.94 -11.51
CA LYS A 132 17.81 13.40 -11.66
C LYS A 132 16.60 13.85 -12.47
N ILE A 133 15.66 14.53 -11.79
CA ILE A 133 14.40 14.98 -12.38
C ILE A 133 14.36 16.51 -12.31
N ASP A 134 14.65 17.16 -13.43
CA ASP A 134 14.94 18.61 -13.48
C ASP A 134 13.82 19.48 -12.89
N PHE A 135 12.55 19.17 -13.18
CA PHE A 135 11.44 19.96 -12.64
C PHE A 135 11.32 19.85 -11.12
N LEU A 136 11.70 18.70 -10.52
CA LEU A 136 11.71 18.55 -9.06
C LEU A 136 12.85 19.36 -8.44
N ILE A 137 13.98 19.49 -9.13
CA ILE A 137 15.11 20.31 -8.70
C ILE A 137 14.73 21.79 -8.73
N GLU A 138 14.23 22.26 -9.87
CA GLU A 138 13.86 23.66 -10.08
C GLU A 138 12.73 24.13 -9.15
N LEU A 139 11.81 23.24 -8.79
CA LEU A 139 10.72 23.54 -7.87
C LEU A 139 11.07 23.36 -6.38
N GLY A 140 12.33 23.04 -6.07
CA GLY A 140 12.83 22.89 -4.69
C GLY A 140 12.30 21.65 -3.97
N LEU A 141 12.04 20.56 -4.70
CA LEU A 141 11.64 19.27 -4.14
C LEU A 141 12.81 18.28 -4.05
N MET A 142 13.78 18.42 -4.95
CA MET A 142 14.92 17.53 -5.10
C MET A 142 16.22 18.34 -5.09
N SER A 143 17.28 17.77 -4.53
CA SER A 143 18.63 18.34 -4.61
C SER A 143 19.26 18.06 -5.99
N VAL A 144 20.31 18.78 -6.34
CA VAL A 144 21.03 18.56 -7.62
C VAL A 144 21.67 17.17 -7.72
N GLU A 145 21.85 16.49 -6.58
CA GLU A 145 22.31 15.11 -6.46
C GLU A 145 21.19 14.06 -6.59
N GLY A 146 19.94 14.48 -6.83
CA GLY A 146 18.80 13.57 -7.02
C GLY A 146 18.13 13.09 -5.73
N LYS A 147 18.44 13.71 -4.57
CA LYS A 147 17.82 13.36 -3.27
C LYS A 147 16.60 14.21 -3.00
N ILE A 148 15.51 13.60 -2.52
CA ILE A 148 14.32 14.37 -2.16
C ILE A 148 14.58 15.13 -0.85
N LEU A 149 14.25 16.42 -0.82
CA LEU A 149 14.39 17.22 0.38
C LEU A 149 13.41 16.71 1.45
N LYS A 150 13.88 16.58 2.70
CA LYS A 150 13.08 16.04 3.82
C LYS A 150 11.73 16.77 3.99
N SER A 151 11.74 18.10 3.86
CA SER A 151 10.54 18.95 3.93
C SER A 151 9.54 18.70 2.80
N SER A 152 10.02 18.18 1.66
CA SER A 152 9.27 18.00 0.43
C SER A 152 8.79 16.55 0.23
N TYR A 153 9.15 15.64 1.14
CA TYR A 153 8.87 14.20 0.99
C TYR A 153 7.37 13.87 0.93
N ASN A 154 6.54 14.55 1.72
CA ASN A 154 5.09 14.39 1.66
C ASN A 154 4.53 14.84 0.30
N LYS A 155 5.05 15.95 -0.23
CA LYS A 155 4.65 16.47 -1.54
C LYS A 155 5.11 15.56 -2.67
N PHE A 156 6.33 15.02 -2.59
CA PHE A 156 6.85 14.03 -3.53
C PHE A 156 5.97 12.77 -3.58
N LYS A 157 5.53 12.26 -2.42
CA LYS A 157 4.56 11.15 -2.36
C LYS A 157 3.22 11.50 -3.00
N GLN A 158 2.70 12.71 -2.75
CA GLN A 158 1.44 13.16 -3.35
C GLN A 158 1.53 13.25 -4.88
N ILE A 159 2.64 13.78 -5.42
CA ILE A 159 2.89 13.83 -6.87
C ILE A 159 2.89 12.42 -7.46
N ASN A 160 3.59 11.47 -6.83
CA ASN A 160 3.60 10.09 -7.31
C ASN A 160 2.22 9.44 -7.27
N ARG A 161 1.45 9.64 -6.19
CA ARG A 161 0.09 9.14 -6.09
C ARG A 161 -0.83 9.72 -7.17
N TYR A 162 -0.64 10.99 -7.50
CA TYR A 162 -1.34 11.63 -8.62
C TYR A 162 -0.99 10.99 -9.96
N LEU A 163 0.29 10.70 -10.21
CA LEU A 163 0.72 10.04 -11.45
C LEU A 163 0.21 8.60 -11.55
N GLU A 164 0.13 7.86 -10.43
CA GLU A 164 -0.52 6.53 -10.39
C GLU A 164 -1.97 6.63 -10.85
N PHE A 165 -2.72 7.60 -10.32
CA PHE A 165 -4.11 7.83 -10.72
C PHE A 165 -4.26 8.21 -12.20
N ILE A 166 -3.35 9.04 -12.72
CA ILE A 166 -3.31 9.37 -14.15
C ILE A 166 -3.02 8.13 -15.01
N ASP A 167 -2.09 7.27 -14.58
CA ASP A 167 -1.74 6.04 -15.29
C ASP A 167 -2.96 5.15 -15.48
N ASP A 168 -3.69 4.89 -14.38
CA ASP A 168 -4.94 4.12 -14.37
C ASP A 168 -6.01 4.77 -15.26
N THR A 169 -6.17 6.10 -15.16
CA THR A 169 -7.17 6.85 -15.92
C THR A 169 -6.91 6.75 -17.43
N ILE A 170 -5.65 6.88 -17.87
CA ILE A 170 -5.30 6.78 -19.30
C ILE A 170 -5.63 5.39 -19.85
N GLU A 171 -5.34 4.33 -19.10
CA GLU A 171 -5.63 2.96 -19.53
C GLU A 171 -7.13 2.67 -19.56
N GLU A 172 -7.90 3.23 -18.62
CA GLU A 172 -9.36 3.15 -18.65
C GLU A 172 -9.93 3.87 -19.89
N LEU A 173 -9.47 5.08 -20.18
CA LEU A 173 -9.92 5.86 -21.34
C LEU A 173 -9.62 5.16 -22.66
N LYS A 174 -8.44 4.53 -22.81
CA LYS A 174 -8.10 3.71 -23.98
C LYS A 174 -8.99 2.48 -24.08
N THR A 175 -9.18 1.76 -22.97
CA THR A 175 -10.03 0.56 -22.91
C THR A 175 -11.46 0.88 -23.38
N LYS A 176 -11.99 2.03 -22.94
CA LYS A 176 -13.30 2.55 -23.33
C LYS A 176 -13.31 3.20 -24.72
N LYS A 177 -12.16 3.24 -25.43
CA LYS A 177 -11.96 3.89 -26.74
C LYS A 177 -12.37 5.37 -26.76
N LEU A 178 -12.22 6.05 -25.62
CA LEU A 178 -12.50 7.49 -25.48
C LEU A 178 -11.30 8.35 -25.92
N ILE A 179 -10.10 7.77 -25.88
CA ILE A 179 -8.88 8.35 -26.45
C ILE A 179 -8.19 7.29 -27.32
N ASP A 180 -7.52 7.75 -28.38
CA ASP A 180 -6.67 6.91 -29.22
C ASP A 180 -5.19 7.24 -28.96
N LYS A 181 -4.52 7.92 -29.89
CA LYS A 181 -3.08 8.25 -29.81
C LYS A 181 -2.79 9.67 -29.34
N HIS A 182 -3.82 10.47 -29.02
CA HIS A 182 -3.66 11.84 -28.56
C HIS A 182 -4.54 12.16 -27.35
N VAL A 183 -4.00 12.93 -26.41
CA VAL A 183 -4.76 13.49 -25.28
C VAL A 183 -4.51 14.99 -25.12
N ASN A 184 -5.58 15.75 -24.94
CA ASN A 184 -5.52 17.17 -24.58
C ASN A 184 -5.82 17.30 -23.09
N ILE A 185 -4.96 17.99 -22.36
CA ILE A 185 -5.09 18.17 -20.91
C ILE A 185 -5.18 19.66 -20.60
N LEU A 186 -6.16 20.01 -19.77
CA LEU A 186 -6.37 21.36 -19.29
C LEU A 186 -6.27 21.37 -17.76
N ASP A 187 -5.29 22.10 -17.22
CA ASP A 187 -5.02 22.19 -15.79
C ASP A 187 -5.50 23.55 -15.26
N PHE A 188 -6.69 23.55 -14.64
CA PHE A 188 -7.30 24.75 -14.06
C PHE A 188 -6.74 25.04 -12.66
N GLY A 189 -6.30 26.27 -12.45
CA GLY A 189 -5.69 26.67 -11.18
C GLY A 189 -4.35 26.01 -10.95
N CYS A 190 -3.51 25.97 -11.99
CA CYS A 190 -2.28 25.19 -12.00
C CYS A 190 -1.26 25.64 -10.93
N GLY A 191 -1.41 26.85 -10.37
CA GLY A 191 -0.51 27.39 -9.37
C GLY A 191 0.93 27.35 -9.87
N LYS A 192 1.89 27.01 -9.01
CA LYS A 192 3.30 26.84 -9.41
C LYS A 192 3.56 25.58 -10.29
N SER A 193 2.51 24.98 -10.85
CA SER A 193 2.54 23.91 -11.86
C SER A 193 3.27 22.61 -11.48
N TYR A 194 3.35 22.28 -10.18
CA TYR A 194 3.98 21.03 -9.72
C TYR A 194 3.41 19.79 -10.40
N LEU A 195 2.07 19.70 -10.49
CA LEU A 195 1.39 18.57 -11.11
C LEU A 195 1.47 18.63 -12.64
N THR A 196 1.38 19.82 -13.22
CA THR A 196 1.53 20.03 -14.67
C THR A 196 2.90 19.53 -15.17
N PHE A 197 3.99 19.92 -14.50
CA PHE A 197 5.34 19.46 -14.84
C PHE A 197 5.53 17.97 -14.60
N ALA A 198 4.97 17.44 -13.50
CA ALA A 198 5.02 16.00 -13.22
C ALA A 198 4.29 15.19 -14.30
N LEU A 199 3.10 15.65 -14.72
CA LEU A 199 2.32 15.03 -15.77
C LEU A 199 3.05 15.07 -17.11
N TYR A 200 3.60 16.22 -17.49
CA TYR A 200 4.42 16.35 -18.69
C TYR A 200 5.59 15.37 -18.67
N TYR A 201 6.35 15.33 -17.57
CA TYR A 201 7.48 14.42 -17.40
C TYR A 201 7.04 12.96 -17.54
N TYR A 202 5.94 12.59 -16.91
CA TYR A 202 5.40 11.24 -16.97
C TYR A 202 4.96 10.86 -18.39
N LEU A 203 4.17 11.69 -19.06
CA LEU A 203 3.68 11.39 -20.42
C LEU A 203 4.85 11.26 -21.41
N LYS A 204 5.81 12.18 -21.33
CA LYS A 204 7.00 12.17 -22.19
C LYS A 204 7.87 10.93 -22.01
N ASN A 205 8.11 10.52 -20.77
CA ASN A 205 9.07 9.45 -20.48
C ASN A 205 8.45 8.04 -20.45
N TYR A 206 7.20 7.92 -20.00
CA TYR A 206 6.54 6.63 -19.74
C TYR A 206 5.40 6.31 -20.72
N ARG A 207 4.83 7.30 -21.40
CA ARG A 207 3.74 7.12 -22.39
C ARG A 207 4.16 7.52 -23.81
N LYS A 208 5.31 7.01 -24.28
CA LYS A 208 5.90 7.34 -25.60
C LYS A 208 4.98 7.13 -26.81
N ASN A 209 3.98 6.26 -26.70
CA ASN A 209 3.01 5.95 -27.76
C ASN A 209 1.78 6.88 -27.74
N LEU A 210 1.70 7.81 -26.78
CA LEU A 210 0.61 8.75 -26.62
C LEU A 210 1.16 10.17 -26.84
N SER A 211 0.75 10.79 -27.94
CA SER A 211 0.98 12.22 -28.13
C SER A 211 0.07 13.02 -27.19
N PHE A 212 0.49 14.22 -26.80
CA PHE A 212 -0.28 15.01 -25.85
C PHE A 212 -0.08 16.51 -26.05
N SER A 213 -1.06 17.28 -25.59
CA SER A 213 -0.95 18.71 -25.35
C SER A 213 -1.41 19.01 -23.92
N ILE A 214 -0.76 19.95 -23.26
CA ILE A 214 -1.14 20.40 -21.93
C ILE A 214 -1.25 21.92 -21.98
N VAL A 215 -2.29 22.46 -21.34
CA VAL A 215 -2.45 23.90 -21.14
C VAL A 215 -2.70 24.14 -19.65
N GLY A 216 -1.82 24.89 -19.00
CA GLY A 216 -2.03 25.40 -17.64
C GLY A 216 -2.78 26.73 -17.62
N LEU A 217 -3.83 26.83 -16.81
CA LEU A 217 -4.60 28.07 -16.61
C LEU A 217 -4.51 28.51 -15.15
N ASP A 218 -4.21 29.80 -14.91
CA ASP A 218 -4.29 30.42 -13.60
C ASP A 218 -4.78 31.87 -13.74
N LEU A 219 -5.31 32.46 -12.66
CA LEU A 219 -5.76 33.86 -12.63
C LEU A 219 -4.61 34.80 -12.28
N LYS A 220 -3.56 34.29 -11.62
CA LYS A 220 -2.46 35.09 -11.11
C LYS A 220 -1.36 35.25 -12.15
N LYS A 221 -1.19 36.48 -12.66
CA LYS A 221 -0.20 36.80 -13.71
C LYS A 221 1.25 36.43 -13.31
N ASP A 222 1.62 36.64 -12.07
CA ASP A 222 2.94 36.29 -11.53
C ASP A 222 3.19 34.78 -11.56
N VAL A 223 2.16 33.99 -11.24
CA VAL A 223 2.18 32.53 -11.34
C VAL A 223 2.37 32.09 -12.78
N ILE A 224 1.60 32.63 -13.72
CA ILE A 224 1.70 32.32 -15.15
C ILE A 224 3.11 32.64 -15.67
N VAL A 225 3.65 33.81 -15.33
CA VAL A 225 5.00 34.22 -15.75
C VAL A 225 6.07 33.29 -15.17
N PHE A 226 5.93 32.88 -13.91
CA PHE A 226 6.83 31.92 -13.29
C PHE A 226 6.81 30.57 -14.03
N CYS A 227 5.62 30.02 -14.28
CA CYS A 227 5.47 28.72 -14.94
C CYS A 227 6.00 28.75 -16.38
N ASN A 228 5.73 29.80 -17.14
CA ASN A 228 6.26 29.96 -18.51
C ASN A 228 7.79 30.04 -18.54
N LYS A 229 8.39 30.80 -17.61
CA LYS A 229 9.86 30.86 -17.50
C LYS A 229 10.46 29.50 -17.17
N LEU A 230 9.82 28.77 -16.26
CA LEU A 230 10.27 27.44 -15.89
C LEU A 230 10.11 26.43 -17.05
N ALA A 231 9.00 26.48 -17.78
CA ALA A 231 8.78 25.65 -18.96
C ALA A 231 9.83 25.92 -20.05
N GLN A 232 10.17 27.19 -20.31
CA GLN A 232 11.25 27.56 -21.21
C GLN A 232 12.61 27.00 -20.75
N LYS A 233 12.93 27.15 -19.44
CA LYS A 233 14.17 26.64 -18.86
C LYS A 233 14.30 25.11 -19.02
N LEU A 234 13.18 24.40 -18.89
CA LEU A 234 13.12 22.94 -18.99
C LEU A 234 12.93 22.43 -20.44
N ILE A 235 12.76 23.32 -21.42
CA ILE A 235 12.46 23.00 -22.82
C ILE A 235 11.18 22.14 -22.90
N ILE A 236 10.13 22.65 -22.24
CA ILE A 236 8.81 22.04 -22.10
C ILE A 236 7.77 22.96 -22.75
N ILE A 237 6.73 22.38 -23.34
CA ILE A 237 5.58 23.09 -23.92
C ILE A 237 4.34 22.70 -23.11
N ILE A 238 3.87 23.60 -22.26
CA ILE A 238 2.68 23.49 -21.39
C ILE A 238 2.03 24.87 -21.18
#